data_AF-A0A9P0KUU7-F1
#
_entry.id   AF-A0A9P0KUU7-F1
#
_cell.length_a   1.000
_cell.length_b   1.000
_cell.length_c   1.000
_cell.angle_alpha   90.00
_cell.angle_beta   90.00
_cell.angle_gamma   90.00
#
_symmetry.space_group_name_H-M   'P 1'
#
loop_
_entity.id
_entity.type
_entity.pdbx_description
1 polymer ?
#
loop_
_entity_poly.entity_id
_entity_poly.type
_entity_poly.pdbx_seq_one_letter_code
_entity_poly.pdbx_strand_id
1 'polypeptide(L)'
;MFTWTRLGRFDAFVRRNGIIFPLCDPVYSQGINNLKSAETGDLKIVRLDKIVSHAKGGEEVFIFVERVKKNNIQIRFFETDDHGKTIWQELGKFTPMDVHHQYAIAFKTPPYIDQDIREQVEVYMELYRPSDSARSDPRTFRYIPNKSAPGSKRKRYDYSNSNSSIGSLNIPDFIRGSDSQQSLQIYNQL
;
A
#
# COMPACT_ATOMS: atom_id res chain seq x y z
N MET A 1 -13.53 -10.67 -25.78
CA MET A 1 -13.02 -10.30 -24.44
C MET A 1 -12.50 -11.59 -23.82
N PHE A 2 -11.20 -11.89 -24.00
CA PHE A 2 -10.62 -13.14 -23.53
C PHE A 2 -10.25 -12.97 -22.05
N THR A 3 -10.97 -13.63 -21.17
CA THR A 3 -10.59 -13.72 -19.76
C THR A 3 -9.33 -14.58 -19.68
N TRP A 4 -8.26 -14.05 -19.06
CA TRP A 4 -6.99 -14.75 -18.84
C TRP A 4 -7.12 -15.82 -17.75
N THR A 5 -8.14 -16.65 -17.87
CA THR A 5 -8.53 -17.64 -16.89
C THR A 5 -8.44 -18.98 -17.58
N ARG A 6 -7.33 -19.69 -17.35
CA ARG A 6 -7.20 -21.05 -17.85
C ARG A 6 -8.07 -21.94 -16.97
N LEU A 7 -8.94 -22.74 -17.59
CA LEU A 7 -9.65 -23.81 -16.90
C LEU A 7 -8.79 -25.07 -16.97
N GLY A 8 -8.60 -25.75 -15.84
CA GLY A 8 -8.09 -27.11 -15.81
C GLY A 8 -9.15 -28.03 -16.40
N ARG A 9 -8.80 -28.87 -17.38
CA ARG A 9 -9.68 -29.87 -17.95
C ARG A 9 -9.31 -31.24 -17.39
N PHE A 10 -10.30 -31.99 -16.93
CA PHE A 10 -10.15 -33.34 -16.41
C PHE A 10 -10.95 -34.29 -17.29
N ASP A 11 -10.25 -35.24 -17.89
CA ASP A 11 -10.83 -36.31 -18.70
C ASP A 11 -10.63 -37.63 -17.96
N ALA A 12 -11.68 -38.45 -17.87
CA ALA A 12 -11.61 -39.79 -17.28
C ALA A 12 -11.73 -40.85 -18.37
N PHE A 13 -10.87 -41.86 -18.34
CA PHE A 13 -10.87 -42.94 -19.32
C PHE A 13 -10.79 -44.32 -18.65
N VAL A 14 -11.39 -45.32 -19.30
CA VAL A 14 -11.31 -46.73 -18.92
C VAL A 14 -10.60 -47.53 -20.00
N ARG A 15 -9.72 -48.46 -19.62
CA ARG A 15 -9.02 -49.34 -20.55
C ARG A 15 -9.71 -50.70 -20.66
N ARG A 16 -10.07 -51.12 -21.87
CA ARG A 16 -10.64 -52.45 -22.17
C ARG A 16 -9.90 -53.06 -23.36
N ASN A 17 -9.36 -54.27 -23.18
CA ASN A 17 -8.59 -55.00 -24.21
C ASN A 17 -7.47 -54.16 -24.86
N GLY A 18 -6.76 -53.37 -24.06
CA GLY A 18 -5.69 -52.48 -24.54
C GLY A 18 -6.15 -51.14 -25.10
N ILE A 19 -7.43 -50.99 -25.44
CA ILE A 19 -8.05 -49.77 -26.02
C ILE A 19 -8.61 -48.88 -24.89
N ILE A 20 -8.45 -47.57 -25.03
CA ILE A 20 -8.90 -46.57 -24.04
C ILE A 20 -10.22 -45.94 -24.52
N PHE A 21 -11.24 -45.92 -23.66
CA PHE A 21 -12.55 -45.32 -23.92
C PHE A 21 -12.84 -44.20 -22.90
N PRO A 22 -13.46 -43.08 -23.31
CA PRO A 22 -13.88 -42.05 -22.36
C PRO A 22 -14.95 -42.62 -21.42
N LEU A 23 -14.80 -42.37 -20.12
CA LEU A 23 -15.73 -42.85 -19.10
C LEU A 23 -16.90 -41.87 -18.90
N CYS A 24 -16.62 -40.58 -19.05
CA CYS A 24 -17.60 -39.51 -18.93
C CYS A 24 -17.16 -38.29 -19.76
N ASP A 25 -18.05 -37.29 -19.86
CA ASP A 25 -17.70 -36.01 -20.44
C ASP A 25 -16.61 -35.28 -19.63
N PRO A 26 -15.80 -34.43 -20.27
CA PRO A 26 -14.76 -33.68 -19.58
C PRO A 26 -15.34 -32.73 -18.53
N VAL A 27 -14.73 -32.70 -17.35
CA VAL A 27 -15.08 -31.76 -16.27
C VAL A 27 -14.02 -30.66 -16.21
N TYR A 28 -14.43 -29.43 -15.93
CA TYR A 28 -13.53 -28.28 -15.85
C TYR A 28 -13.38 -27.78 -14.40
N SER A 29 -12.18 -27.36 -14.01
CA SER A 29 -11.96 -26.66 -12.73
C SER A 29 -12.60 -25.28 -12.74
N GLN A 30 -12.58 -24.65 -11.56
CA GLN A 30 -12.67 -23.20 -11.44
C GLN A 30 -11.53 -22.50 -12.20
N GLY A 31 -11.69 -21.21 -12.41
CA GLY A 31 -10.69 -20.38 -13.09
C GLY A 31 -9.34 -20.32 -12.40
N ILE A 32 -8.26 -20.55 -13.15
CA ILE A 32 -6.89 -20.40 -12.65
C ILE A 32 -6.37 -19.00 -12.99
N ASN A 33 -6.10 -18.22 -11.96
CA ASN A 33 -5.60 -16.85 -12.08
C ASN A 33 -4.08 -16.82 -12.30
N ASN A 34 -3.63 -15.89 -13.15
CA ASN A 34 -2.21 -15.62 -13.33
C ASN A 34 -1.73 -14.59 -12.29
N LEU A 35 -1.02 -15.05 -11.26
CA LEU A 35 -0.54 -14.18 -10.19
C LEU A 35 0.49 -13.11 -10.64
N LYS A 36 1.07 -13.24 -11.85
CA LYS A 36 1.94 -12.22 -12.44
C LYS A 36 1.18 -11.12 -13.20
N SER A 37 -0.14 -11.24 -13.32
CA SER A 37 -1.00 -10.29 -14.03
C SER A 37 -1.42 -9.13 -13.13
N ALA A 38 -1.51 -7.92 -13.68
CA ALA A 38 -2.07 -6.78 -12.96
C ALA A 38 -3.59 -6.90 -12.71
N GLU A 39 -4.27 -7.80 -13.42
CA GLU A 39 -5.73 -7.98 -13.33
C GLU A 39 -6.13 -8.98 -12.25
N THR A 40 -5.31 -10.00 -12.04
CA THR A 40 -5.63 -11.16 -11.17
C THR A 40 -4.52 -11.51 -10.18
N GLY A 41 -3.41 -10.78 -10.19
CA GLY A 41 -2.32 -10.92 -9.24
C GLY A 41 -2.69 -10.40 -7.85
N ASP A 42 -1.87 -10.80 -6.88
CA ASP A 42 -2.05 -10.39 -5.50
C ASP A 42 -1.82 -8.88 -5.35
N LEU A 43 -2.61 -8.25 -4.48
CA LEU A 43 -2.42 -6.85 -4.14
C LEU A 43 -1.48 -6.76 -2.95
N LYS A 44 -0.47 -5.89 -3.02
CA LYS A 44 0.46 -5.71 -1.91
C LYS A 44 1.02 -4.30 -1.85
N ILE A 45 1.01 -3.75 -0.64
CA ILE A 45 1.74 -2.53 -0.30
C ILE A 45 3.14 -2.95 0.15
N VAL A 46 4.14 -2.54 -0.64
CA VAL A 46 5.56 -2.86 -0.40
C VAL A 46 6.18 -1.91 0.62
N ARG A 47 5.92 -0.60 0.47
CA ARG A 47 6.45 0.44 1.36
C ARG A 47 5.57 1.68 1.32
N LEU A 48 5.44 2.34 2.47
CA LEU A 48 4.75 3.63 2.61
C LEU A 48 5.79 4.71 2.88
N ASP A 49 5.61 5.90 2.28
CA ASP A 49 6.38 7.10 2.62
C ASP A 49 5.97 7.66 3.99
N LYS A 50 4.65 7.76 4.24
CA LYS A 50 4.08 8.26 5.49
C LYS A 50 3.11 7.24 6.09
N ILE A 51 3.13 7.15 7.40
CA ILE A 51 2.23 6.30 8.20
C ILE A 51 1.32 7.11 9.13
N VAL A 52 1.32 8.44 8.98
CA VAL A 52 0.54 9.38 9.77
C VAL A 52 -0.04 10.48 8.89
N SER A 53 -1.21 11.02 9.25
CA SER A 53 -1.80 12.23 8.66
C SER A 53 -2.62 12.98 9.68
N HIS A 54 -2.78 14.29 9.52
CA HIS A 54 -3.77 15.04 10.31
C HIS A 54 -5.19 14.54 10.02
N ALA A 55 -6.06 14.62 11.03
CA ALA A 55 -7.46 14.18 10.97
C ALA A 55 -8.28 14.86 9.85
N LYS A 56 -7.93 16.09 9.47
CA LYS A 56 -8.52 16.75 8.28
C LYS A 56 -8.27 16.04 6.96
N GLY A 57 -7.30 15.13 6.90
CA GLY A 57 -6.86 14.49 5.68
C GLY A 57 -6.25 15.48 4.68
N GLY A 58 -6.22 15.09 3.41
CA GLY A 58 -5.69 15.91 2.32
C GLY A 58 -4.17 15.92 2.21
N GLU A 59 -3.48 15.14 3.06
CA GLU A 59 -2.03 14.99 2.96
C GLU A 59 -1.66 14.09 1.80
N GLU A 60 -0.70 14.53 1.00
CA GLU A 60 -0.16 13.73 -0.09
C GLU A 60 0.79 12.65 0.47
N VAL A 61 0.52 11.41 0.06
CA VAL A 61 1.26 10.21 0.46
C VAL A 61 1.63 9.42 -0.80
N PHE A 62 2.87 8.95 -0.84
CA PHE A 62 3.37 8.05 -1.88
C PHE A 62 3.49 6.64 -1.31
N ILE A 63 2.99 5.66 -2.04
CA ILE A 63 3.15 4.24 -1.70
C ILE A 63 3.75 3.47 -2.86
N PHE A 64 4.64 2.53 -2.54
CA PHE A 64 5.13 1.52 -3.47
C PHE A 64 4.29 0.26 -3.33
N VAL A 65 3.88 -0.30 -4.47
CA VAL A 65 2.96 -1.43 -4.55
C VAL A 65 3.47 -2.48 -5.54
N GLU A 66 2.97 -3.70 -5.42
CA GLU A 66 3.09 -4.67 -6.51
C GLU A 66 2.21 -4.26 -7.70
N ARG A 67 2.35 -4.95 -8.83
CA ARG A 67 1.80 -4.50 -10.12
C ARG A 67 0.27 -4.34 -10.08
N VAL A 68 -0.23 -3.11 -10.28
CA VAL A 68 -1.67 -2.80 -10.31
C VAL A 68 -2.15 -2.24 -11.65
N LYS A 69 -3.47 -2.30 -11.89
CA LYS A 69 -4.13 -1.66 -13.04
C LYS A 69 -4.75 -0.33 -12.60
N LYS A 70 -4.28 0.79 -13.16
CA LYS A 70 -4.65 2.16 -12.74
C LYS A 70 -6.15 2.50 -12.69
N ASN A 71 -6.98 1.85 -13.51
CA ASN A 71 -8.44 2.06 -13.54
C ASN A 71 -9.22 1.05 -12.67
N ASN A 72 -8.52 0.17 -11.96
CA ASN A 72 -9.11 -0.94 -11.20
C ASN A 72 -8.35 -1.14 -9.89
N ILE A 73 -8.09 -0.03 -9.19
CA ILE A 73 -7.41 -0.01 -7.91
C ILE A 73 -7.95 1.14 -7.08
N GLN A 74 -8.13 0.90 -5.78
CA GLN A 74 -8.52 1.88 -4.79
C GLN A 74 -7.67 1.67 -3.53
N ILE A 75 -7.56 2.71 -2.71
CA ILE A 75 -6.91 2.65 -1.40
C ILE A 75 -8.01 2.85 -0.37
N ARG A 76 -8.25 1.82 0.46
CA ARG A 76 -9.28 1.83 1.48
C ARG A 76 -8.66 2.05 2.84
N PHE A 77 -9.10 3.09 3.52
CA PHE A 77 -8.83 3.33 4.94
C PHE A 77 -10.01 2.77 5.74
N PHE A 78 -9.74 2.16 6.89
CA PHE A 78 -10.79 1.63 7.74
C PHE A 78 -10.34 1.49 9.19
N GLU A 79 -11.31 1.51 10.09
CA GLU A 79 -11.14 1.28 11.52
C GLU A 79 -12.03 0.11 11.95
N THR A 80 -11.55 -0.69 12.89
CA THR A 80 -12.26 -1.85 13.44
C THR A 80 -12.46 -1.70 14.94
N ASP A 81 -13.59 -2.19 15.45
CA ASP A 81 -13.78 -2.38 16.88
C ASP A 81 -12.97 -3.57 17.43
N ASP A 82 -13.04 -3.79 18.75
CA ASP A 82 -12.38 -4.91 19.44
C ASP A 82 -12.86 -6.30 18.98
N HIS A 83 -13.99 -6.36 18.28
CA HIS A 83 -14.56 -7.58 17.69
C HIS A 83 -14.18 -7.76 16.22
N GLY A 84 -13.34 -6.87 15.66
CA GLY A 84 -12.89 -6.91 14.27
C GLY A 84 -13.92 -6.43 13.25
N LYS A 85 -15.03 -5.82 13.69
CA LYS A 85 -16.04 -5.25 12.80
C LYS A 85 -15.59 -3.85 12.35
N THR A 86 -15.65 -3.61 11.04
CA THR A 86 -15.38 -2.27 10.50
C THR A 86 -16.43 -1.26 10.96
N ILE A 87 -16.00 -0.24 11.70
CA ILE A 87 -16.83 0.85 12.21
C ILE A 87 -16.74 2.13 11.39
N TRP A 88 -15.62 2.31 10.68
CA TRP A 88 -15.41 3.40 9.74
C TRP A 88 -14.63 2.90 8.53
N GLN A 89 -14.94 3.43 7.35
CA GLN A 89 -14.10 3.26 6.17
C GLN A 89 -14.24 4.46 5.23
N GLU A 90 -13.17 4.79 4.52
CA GLU A 90 -13.16 5.85 3.51
C GLU A 90 -12.08 5.57 2.44
N LEU A 91 -12.22 6.16 1.25
CA LEU A 91 -11.27 5.97 0.16
C LEU A 91 -10.23 7.09 0.08
N GLY A 92 -8.96 6.70 -0.09
CA GLY A 92 -7.90 7.61 -0.49
C GLY A 92 -8.18 8.24 -1.86
N LYS A 93 -7.90 9.53 -1.99
CA LYS A 93 -8.24 10.32 -3.18
C LYS A 93 -7.07 10.36 -4.15
N PHE A 94 -7.24 9.80 -5.34
CA PHE A 94 -6.30 9.87 -6.45
C PHE A 94 -7.02 9.60 -7.77
N THR A 95 -6.34 9.88 -8.87
CA THR A 95 -6.81 9.65 -10.24
C THR A 95 -5.94 8.60 -10.93
N PRO A 96 -6.36 8.03 -12.07
CA PRO A 96 -5.51 7.10 -12.82
C PRO A 96 -4.16 7.68 -13.27
N MET A 97 -4.01 9.01 -13.33
CA MET A 97 -2.75 9.67 -13.65
C MET A 97 -1.74 9.63 -12.50
N ASP A 98 -2.22 9.50 -11.26
CA ASP A 98 -1.40 9.47 -10.05
C ASP A 98 -0.82 8.07 -9.80
N VAL A 99 -1.19 7.08 -10.62
CA VAL A 99 -0.62 5.73 -10.62
C VAL A 99 0.62 5.70 -11.51
N HIS A 100 1.79 5.73 -10.88
CA HIS A 100 3.08 5.76 -11.54
C HIS A 100 3.52 4.35 -11.98
N HIS A 101 3.55 4.14 -13.29
CA HIS A 101 4.01 2.91 -13.96
C HIS A 101 3.53 1.60 -13.34
N GLN A 102 2.30 1.53 -12.82
CA GLN A 102 1.72 0.33 -12.18
C GLN A 102 2.35 -0.10 -10.85
N TYR A 103 3.37 0.58 -10.33
CA TYR A 103 4.14 0.15 -9.14
C TYR A 103 4.22 1.19 -8.02
N ALA A 104 3.66 2.38 -8.23
CA ALA A 104 3.50 3.36 -7.17
C ALA A 104 2.20 4.16 -7.36
N ILE A 105 1.68 4.69 -6.25
CA ILE A 105 0.48 5.52 -6.24
C ILE A 105 0.76 6.74 -5.38
N ALA A 106 0.53 7.91 -5.94
CA ALA A 106 0.37 9.14 -5.16
C ALA A 106 -1.11 9.33 -4.84
N PHE A 107 -1.45 9.58 -3.59
CA PHE A 107 -2.83 9.83 -3.18
C PHE A 107 -2.90 10.83 -2.05
N LYS A 108 -4.09 11.40 -1.85
CA LYS A 108 -4.41 12.23 -0.70
C LYS A 108 -5.19 11.43 0.34
N THR A 109 -4.77 11.52 1.60
CA THR A 109 -5.46 10.88 2.71
C THR A 109 -6.91 11.35 2.79
N PRO A 110 -7.87 10.45 3.05
CA PRO A 110 -9.23 10.89 3.33
C PRO A 110 -9.30 11.64 4.66
N PRO A 111 -10.31 12.50 4.88
CA PRO A 111 -10.59 13.02 6.22
C PRO A 111 -11.02 11.88 7.14
N TYR A 112 -10.56 11.90 8.38
CA TYR A 112 -11.08 11.01 9.43
C TYR A 112 -12.50 11.44 9.83
N ILE A 113 -13.28 10.50 10.39
CA ILE A 113 -14.69 10.74 10.77
C ILE A 113 -14.82 11.92 11.74
N ASP A 114 -13.99 11.94 12.77
CA ASP A 114 -13.87 13.07 13.68
C ASP A 114 -12.61 13.86 13.31
N GLN A 115 -12.78 15.08 12.82
CA GLN A 115 -11.63 15.90 12.45
C GLN A 115 -10.99 16.60 13.65
N ASP A 116 -11.62 16.62 14.82
CA ASP A 116 -11.18 17.35 16.01
C ASP A 116 -10.67 16.42 17.13
N ILE A 117 -10.12 15.27 16.75
CA ILE A 117 -9.47 14.34 17.67
C ILE A 117 -8.39 15.03 18.52
N ARG A 118 -8.31 14.64 19.79
CA ARG A 118 -7.34 15.17 20.77
C ARG A 118 -6.11 14.27 20.95
N GLU A 119 -6.25 13.00 20.57
CA GLU A 119 -5.21 11.99 20.63
C GLU A 119 -5.07 11.30 19.27
N GLN A 120 -3.97 10.55 19.09
CA GLN A 120 -3.79 9.78 17.86
C GLN A 120 -4.81 8.65 17.79
N VAL A 121 -5.38 8.42 16.61
CA VAL A 121 -6.27 7.29 16.32
C VAL A 121 -5.58 6.36 15.35
N GLU A 122 -5.51 5.08 15.69
CA GLU A 122 -4.98 4.04 14.81
C GLU A 122 -6.07 3.52 13.89
N VAL A 123 -5.76 3.47 12.60
CA VAL A 123 -6.59 2.91 11.54
C VAL A 123 -5.74 2.00 10.68
N TYR A 124 -6.38 1.34 9.72
CA TYR A 124 -5.73 0.50 8.74
C TYR A 124 -5.94 1.04 7.34
N MET A 125 -5.00 0.76 6.45
CA MET A 125 -5.14 1.00 5.03
C MET A 125 -4.74 -0.23 4.21
N GLU A 126 -5.47 -0.48 3.13
CA GLU A 126 -5.21 -1.59 2.22
C GLU A 126 -5.49 -1.19 0.77
N LEU A 127 -4.94 -1.94 -0.17
CA LEU A 127 -5.35 -1.89 -1.56
C LEU A 127 -6.63 -2.68 -1.76
N TYR A 128 -7.54 -2.16 -2.58
CA TYR A 128 -8.78 -2.82 -2.96
C TYR A 128 -8.95 -2.79 -4.47
N ARG A 129 -9.24 -3.94 -5.07
CA ARG A 129 -9.53 -4.07 -6.51
C ARG A 129 -11.03 -4.32 -6.72
N PRO A 130 -11.78 -3.34 -7.27
CA PRO A 130 -13.23 -3.47 -7.42
C PRO A 130 -13.70 -4.61 -8.32
N SER A 131 -12.91 -5.04 -9.31
CA SER A 131 -13.34 -6.06 -10.27
C SER A 131 -13.57 -7.44 -9.68
N ASP A 132 -12.80 -7.82 -8.68
CA ASP A 132 -12.81 -9.17 -8.05
C ASP A 132 -12.87 -9.09 -6.52
N SER A 133 -13.03 -7.89 -5.97
CA SER A 133 -13.02 -7.61 -4.53
C SER A 133 -11.73 -8.03 -3.81
N ALA A 134 -10.63 -8.25 -4.54
CA ALA A 134 -9.36 -8.60 -3.93
C ALA A 134 -8.83 -7.47 -3.04
N ARG A 135 -8.16 -7.84 -1.95
CA ARG A 135 -7.59 -6.93 -0.95
C ARG A 135 -6.14 -7.31 -0.65
N SER A 136 -5.30 -6.32 -0.37
CA SER A 136 -3.98 -6.57 0.20
C SER A 136 -4.05 -6.83 1.70
N ASP A 137 -2.95 -7.29 2.29
CA ASP A 137 -2.78 -7.21 3.74
C ASP A 137 -2.94 -5.76 4.22
N PRO A 138 -3.62 -5.54 5.36
CA PRO A 138 -3.77 -4.21 5.92
C PRO A 138 -2.46 -3.68 6.48
N ARG A 139 -2.27 -2.37 6.36
CA ARG A 139 -1.13 -1.62 6.90
C ARG A 139 -1.63 -0.61 7.91
N THR A 140 -1.00 -0.58 9.09
CA THR A 140 -1.32 0.41 10.12
C THR A 140 -1.03 1.83 9.63
N PHE A 141 -1.96 2.74 9.93
CA PHE A 141 -1.86 4.16 9.66
C PHE A 141 -2.46 4.92 10.86
N ARG A 142 -2.04 6.16 11.12
CA ARG A 142 -2.56 6.92 12.27
C ARG A 142 -3.04 8.30 11.87
N TYR A 143 -4.21 8.68 12.36
CA TYR A 143 -4.65 10.06 12.35
C TYR A 143 -4.15 10.77 13.60
N ILE A 144 -3.61 11.98 13.42
CA ILE A 144 -3.15 12.84 14.52
C ILE A 144 -4.00 14.10 14.63
N PRO A 145 -4.09 14.71 15.83
CA PRO A 145 -4.78 15.97 16.04
C PRO A 145 -4.31 17.04 15.06
N ASN A 146 -5.24 17.84 14.54
CA ASN A 146 -4.89 18.98 13.71
C ASN A 146 -4.01 19.96 14.50
N LYS A 147 -3.04 20.57 13.83
CA LYS A 147 -2.32 21.70 14.43
C LYS A 147 -3.31 22.81 14.75
N SER A 148 -3.47 23.14 16.03
CA SER A 148 -4.24 24.30 16.47
C SER A 148 -3.69 25.56 15.78
N ALA A 149 -4.56 26.36 15.17
CA ALA A 149 -4.18 27.62 14.54
C ALA A 149 -3.84 28.71 15.61
N PRO A 150 -3.35 29.88 15.17
CA PRO A 150 -2.02 30.41 15.45
C PRO A 150 -1.87 31.01 16.86
N GLY A 151 -0.82 30.60 17.58
CA GLY A 151 -0.51 31.13 18.91
C GLY A 151 0.62 30.35 19.61
N SER A 152 0.87 29.11 19.18
CA SER A 152 2.08 28.40 19.58
C SER A 152 3.27 29.08 18.91
N LYS A 153 4.01 29.88 19.69
CA LYS A 153 5.24 30.55 19.28
C LYS A 153 6.13 29.48 18.64
N ARG A 154 6.27 29.51 17.32
CA ARG A 154 7.45 28.91 16.69
C ARG A 154 8.64 29.56 17.41
N LYS A 155 9.52 28.78 18.03
CA LYS A 155 10.86 29.28 18.36
C LYS A 155 11.45 29.74 17.04
N ARG A 156 11.39 31.05 16.76
CA ARG A 156 12.21 31.65 15.71
C ARG A 156 13.63 31.41 16.18
N TYR A 157 14.36 30.53 15.49
CA TYR A 157 15.81 30.70 15.47
C TYR A 157 16.03 31.99 14.69
N ASP A 158 16.25 33.07 15.42
CA ASP A 158 16.58 34.37 14.86
C ASP A 158 17.98 34.25 14.27
N TYR A 159 18.07 34.18 12.94
CA TYR A 159 19.34 34.37 12.25
C TYR A 159 19.37 35.81 11.75
N SER A 160 19.64 36.75 12.66
CA SER A 160 19.94 38.13 12.32
C SER A 160 21.33 38.52 12.83
N ASN A 161 22.26 38.43 11.89
CA ASN A 161 23.37 39.34 11.63
C ASN A 161 24.60 39.33 12.56
N SER A 162 25.67 38.68 12.07
CA SER A 162 27.03 39.19 12.23
C SER A 162 27.82 38.92 10.94
N ASN A 163 28.08 40.00 10.22
CA ASN A 163 29.00 40.08 9.09
C ASN A 163 30.42 39.77 9.59
N SER A 164 31.07 38.70 9.11
CA SER A 164 32.52 38.66 8.80
C SER A 164 33.00 37.26 8.36
N SER A 165 33.79 37.29 7.28
CA SER A 165 34.83 36.33 6.86
C SER A 165 34.46 34.89 6.49
N ILE A 166 34.69 34.62 5.20
CA ILE A 166 35.02 33.36 4.54
C ILE A 166 35.76 32.37 5.46
N GLY A 167 35.24 31.14 5.57
CA GLY A 167 35.97 29.99 6.11
C GLY A 167 35.08 28.78 6.44
N SER A 168 35.17 27.74 5.61
CA SER A 168 34.79 26.33 5.87
C SER A 168 33.33 25.99 6.25
N LEU A 169 32.69 25.21 5.39
CA LEU A 169 31.38 24.59 5.60
C LEU A 169 31.42 23.58 6.76
N ASN A 170 30.82 23.94 7.89
CA ASN A 170 30.40 22.99 8.93
C ASN A 170 29.02 22.42 8.54
N ILE A 171 29.01 21.16 8.15
CA ILE A 171 27.81 20.35 7.93
C ILE A 171 27.27 19.94 9.32
N PRO A 172 25.96 20.03 9.60
CA PRO A 172 25.41 19.58 10.89
C PRO A 172 25.51 18.06 11.06
N ASP A 173 25.85 17.61 12.27
CA ASP A 173 26.16 16.23 12.70
C ASP A 173 25.02 15.20 12.61
N PHE A 174 23.95 15.47 11.86
CA PHE A 174 22.86 14.50 11.64
C PHE A 174 23.12 13.53 10.48
N ILE A 175 24.25 13.67 9.77
CA ILE A 175 24.70 12.74 8.72
C ILE A 175 26.02 12.10 9.16
N ARG A 176 25.99 11.30 10.23
CA ARG A 176 27.02 10.28 10.49
C ARG A 176 26.35 9.10 11.19
N GLY A 177 26.02 8.08 10.40
CA GLY A 177 25.06 7.06 10.78
C GLY A 177 25.59 5.89 11.62
N SER A 178 24.69 4.93 11.80
CA SER A 178 24.98 3.53 12.12
C SER A 178 23.80 2.70 11.62
N ASP A 179 23.96 1.99 10.50
CA ASP A 179 23.32 0.69 10.19
C ASP A 179 23.65 0.20 8.77
N SER A 180 24.95 0.14 8.44
CA SER A 180 25.42 -0.42 7.17
C SER A 180 26.47 -1.53 7.33
N GLN A 181 26.72 -2.02 8.54
CA GLN A 181 27.62 -3.17 8.76
C GLN A 181 26.91 -4.50 9.08
N GLN A 182 25.62 -4.52 9.40
CA GLN A 182 24.91 -5.80 9.61
C GLN A 182 24.49 -6.49 8.31
N SER A 183 24.34 -5.77 7.19
CA SER A 183 23.89 -6.37 5.92
C SER A 183 25.01 -7.09 5.15
N LEU A 184 26.29 -6.79 5.42
CA LEU A 184 27.42 -7.42 4.72
C LEU A 184 27.94 -8.71 5.37
N GLN A 185 27.49 -9.06 6.58
CA GLN A 185 27.83 -10.35 7.19
C GLN A 185 26.90 -11.48 6.76
N ILE A 186 25.66 -11.20 6.37
CA ILE A 186 24.71 -12.24 5.93
C ILE A 186 25.03 -12.73 4.50
N TYR A 187 25.63 -11.90 3.65
CA TYR A 187 25.91 -12.26 2.25
C TYR A 187 27.14 -13.18 2.05
N ASN A 188 27.96 -13.40 3.09
CA ASN A 188 29.17 -14.22 2.99
C ASN A 188 29.04 -15.60 3.68
N GLN A 189 27.83 -16.06 3.98
CA GLN A 189 27.55 -17.42 4.47
C GLN A 189 26.43 -18.16 3.72
N LEU A 190 26.16 -17.79 2.47
CA LEU A 190 25.48 -18.63 1.48
C LEU A 190 26.40 -18.79 0.27
#